data_AF-A0A7Z1N8M1-F1
#
_entry.id   AF-A0A7Z1N8M1-F1
#
_cell.length_a   1.000
_cell.length_b   1.000
_cell.length_c   1.000
_cell.angle_alpha   90.00
_cell.angle_beta   90.00
_cell.angle_gamma   90.00
#
_symmetry.space_group_name_H-M   'P 1'
#
loop_
_entity.id
_entity.type
_entity.pdbx_description
1 polymer ?
#
loop_
_entity_poly.entity_id
_entity_poly.type
_entity_poly.pdbx_seq_one_letter_code
_entity_poly.pdbx_strand_id
1 'polypeptide(L)'
;GLDYSPDKMLQGRLFSYGDAQRYRLGVNHWQIPVNQPKGVGVENLCPFSRDGQMRFLDNNQGGGPHYYPNNQGIYESQPEHKKPPFPTDGDGYEYNYRQDDDNYFEQPGKLFRLQSEDAKERIFTNTANAMDGVSKDVKVRHIRHCYKADPEYGKGVA
;
A
#
# COMPACT_ATOMS: atom_id res chain seq x y z
N GLY A 1 8.74 -10.17 -13.38
CA GLY A 1 9.34 -10.98 -12.30
C GLY A 1 8.54 -10.86 -11.01
N LEU A 2 8.17 -9.65 -10.62
CA LEU A 2 7.20 -9.33 -9.57
C LEU A 2 6.17 -8.37 -10.16
N ASP A 3 4.92 -8.43 -9.69
CA ASP A 3 3.84 -7.54 -10.12
C ASP A 3 2.79 -7.38 -9.01
N TYR A 4 1.80 -6.52 -9.24
CA TYR A 4 0.73 -6.21 -8.32
C TYR A 4 -0.46 -7.18 -8.47
N SER A 5 -1.17 -7.42 -7.36
CA SER A 5 -2.45 -8.12 -7.35
C SER A 5 -3.63 -7.13 -7.51
N PRO A 6 -4.84 -7.59 -7.84
CA PRO A 6 -6.04 -6.75 -7.90
C PRO A 6 -6.60 -6.34 -6.52
N ASP A 7 -5.82 -6.47 -5.44
CA ASP A 7 -6.22 -6.02 -4.11
C ASP A 7 -6.53 -4.50 -4.12
N LYS A 8 -7.77 -4.13 -3.79
CA LYS A 8 -8.25 -2.73 -3.81
C LYS A 8 -7.38 -1.79 -2.97
N MET A 9 -6.87 -2.26 -1.83
CA MET A 9 -5.97 -1.48 -0.97
C MET A 9 -4.59 -1.32 -1.60
N LEU A 10 -4.06 -2.38 -2.23
CA LEU A 10 -2.79 -2.28 -2.96
C LEU A 10 -2.90 -1.31 -4.14
N GLN A 11 -3.96 -1.39 -4.93
CA GLN A 11 -4.20 -0.51 -6.08
C GLN A 11 -4.19 0.97 -5.67
N GLY A 12 -4.83 1.34 -4.57
CA GLY A 12 -4.76 2.71 -4.04
C GLY A 12 -3.33 3.14 -3.69
N ARG A 13 -2.54 2.24 -3.09
CA ARG A 13 -1.15 2.53 -2.71
C ARG A 13 -0.21 2.75 -3.89
N LEU A 14 -0.49 2.16 -5.05
CA LEU A 14 0.31 2.37 -6.28
C LEU A 14 0.38 3.85 -6.66
N PHE A 15 -0.70 4.59 -6.41
CA PHE A 15 -0.76 6.03 -6.62
C PHE A 15 -0.26 6.83 -5.41
N SER A 16 -0.81 6.55 -4.23
CA SER A 16 -0.67 7.43 -3.06
C SER A 16 0.77 7.66 -2.60
N TYR A 17 1.64 6.66 -2.72
CA TYR A 17 3.02 6.79 -2.25
C TYR A 17 3.82 7.77 -3.10
N GLY A 18 3.73 7.68 -4.43
CA GLY A 18 4.42 8.60 -5.32
C GLY A 18 3.91 10.03 -5.17
N ASP A 19 2.60 10.20 -4.98
CA ASP A 19 1.99 11.49 -4.74
C ASP A 19 2.47 12.15 -3.44
N ALA A 20 2.37 11.42 -2.32
CA ALA A 20 2.82 11.90 -1.02
C ALA A 20 4.32 12.19 -0.97
N GLN A 21 5.14 11.40 -1.69
CA GLN A 21 6.59 11.62 -1.79
C GLN A 21 6.90 12.91 -2.54
N ARG A 22 6.22 13.21 -3.66
CA ARG A 22 6.40 14.46 -4.41
C ARG A 22 6.09 15.69 -3.56
N TYR A 23 5.00 15.66 -2.78
CA TYR A 23 4.67 16.75 -1.87
C TYR A 23 5.71 16.89 -0.75
N ARG A 24 6.05 15.79 -0.08
CA ARG A 24 6.88 15.80 1.13
C ARG A 24 8.37 16.05 0.87
N LEU A 25 8.89 15.57 -0.26
CA LEU A 25 10.33 15.57 -0.57
C LEU A 25 10.67 16.34 -1.87
N GLY A 26 9.67 16.80 -2.61
CA GLY A 26 9.84 17.45 -3.91
C GLY A 26 9.84 16.47 -5.09
N VAL A 27 9.61 17.00 -6.29
CA VAL A 27 9.50 16.19 -7.53
C VAL A 27 10.78 15.41 -7.86
N ASN A 28 11.94 15.94 -7.47
CA ASN A 28 13.26 15.33 -7.70
C ASN A 28 13.75 14.49 -6.49
N HIS A 29 12.86 14.00 -5.63
CA HIS A 29 13.21 13.24 -4.42
C HIS A 29 14.03 11.96 -4.67
N TRP A 30 13.96 11.40 -5.89
CA TRP A 30 14.76 10.26 -6.32
C TRP A 30 16.26 10.56 -6.38
N GLN A 31 16.65 11.85 -6.40
CA GLN A 31 18.05 12.29 -6.38
C GLN A 31 18.66 12.27 -4.97
N ILE A 32 17.86 12.14 -3.91
CA ILE A 32 18.36 12.06 -2.54
C ILE A 32 19.14 10.73 -2.38
N PRO A 33 20.37 10.72 -1.83
CA PRO A 33 21.25 9.55 -1.84
C PRO A 33 20.62 8.23 -1.38
N VAL A 34 19.73 8.27 -0.39
CA VAL A 34 19.05 7.07 0.12
C VAL A 34 17.98 6.51 -0.84
N ASN A 35 17.43 7.34 -1.72
CA ASN A 35 16.39 6.99 -2.68
C ASN A 35 16.96 6.59 -4.05
N GLN A 36 18.25 6.80 -4.29
CA GLN A 36 18.88 6.52 -5.57
C GLN A 36 18.98 5.00 -5.80
N PRO A 37 18.50 4.47 -6.94
CA PRO A 37 18.69 3.07 -7.26
C PRO A 37 20.14 2.84 -7.72
N LYS A 38 20.71 1.73 -7.30
CA LYS A 38 22.15 1.42 -7.47
C LYS A 38 22.47 0.55 -8.69
N GLY A 39 21.46 -0.09 -9.27
CA GLY A 39 21.61 -1.07 -10.35
C GLY A 39 21.56 -0.48 -11.77
N VAL A 40 21.47 0.85 -11.89
CA VAL A 40 21.34 1.56 -13.17
C VAL A 40 22.20 2.82 -13.15
N GLY A 41 22.72 3.24 -14.31
CA GLY A 41 23.43 4.50 -14.45
C GLY A 41 22.53 5.70 -14.16
N VAL A 42 23.10 6.81 -13.67
CA VAL A 42 22.36 8.02 -13.28
C VAL A 42 21.54 8.58 -14.43
N GLU A 43 22.06 8.47 -15.65
CA GLU A 43 21.42 8.85 -16.90
C GLU A 43 20.16 8.03 -17.24
N ASN A 44 20.00 6.84 -16.67
CA ASN A 44 18.90 5.92 -16.93
C ASN A 44 17.80 5.95 -15.85
N LEU A 45 17.95 6.78 -14.82
CA LEU A 45 17.04 6.86 -13.67
C LEU A 45 15.63 7.36 -14.01
N CYS A 46 15.58 8.42 -14.82
CA CYS A 46 14.36 9.09 -15.25
C CYS A 46 14.57 9.69 -16.64
N PRO A 47 14.77 8.86 -17.68
CA PRO A 47 15.24 9.32 -19.00
C PRO A 47 14.35 10.40 -19.63
N PHE A 48 13.04 10.43 -19.34
CA PHE A 48 12.16 11.49 -19.86
C PHE A 48 12.04 12.73 -18.97
N SER A 49 12.14 12.59 -17.65
CA SER A 49 11.80 13.69 -16.73
C SER A 49 12.87 14.78 -16.79
N ARG A 50 12.47 16.00 -17.16
CA ARG A 50 13.31 17.22 -17.13
C ARG A 50 12.86 18.16 -16.00
N ASP A 51 13.76 19.04 -15.62
CA ASP A 51 13.54 20.17 -14.72
C ASP A 51 13.02 19.75 -13.33
N GLY A 52 12.11 20.55 -12.78
CA GLY A 52 11.61 20.41 -11.41
C GLY A 52 12.52 21.08 -10.38
N GLN A 53 11.94 21.40 -9.23
CA GLN A 53 12.65 22.04 -8.14
C GLN A 53 13.83 21.16 -7.67
N MET A 54 14.98 21.79 -7.38
CA MET A 54 16.19 21.12 -6.87
C MET A 54 16.68 19.96 -7.77
N ARG A 55 16.88 20.20 -9.06
CA ARG A 55 17.57 19.25 -9.96
C ARG A 55 19.08 19.42 -9.80
N PHE A 56 19.79 18.41 -9.29
CA PHE A 56 21.23 18.51 -9.00
C PHE A 56 22.08 17.29 -9.39
N LEU A 57 21.49 16.10 -9.53
CA LEU A 57 22.27 14.86 -9.66
C LEU A 57 22.74 14.57 -11.10
N ASP A 58 21.90 14.80 -12.10
CA ASP A 58 22.06 14.24 -13.44
C ASP A 58 22.27 15.31 -14.53
N ASN A 59 22.66 16.52 -14.13
CA ASN A 59 22.81 17.68 -15.02
C ASN A 59 21.58 17.92 -15.94
N ASN A 60 20.37 17.57 -15.46
CA ASN A 60 19.13 17.66 -16.23
C ASN A 60 19.19 16.96 -17.60
N GLN A 61 20.03 15.92 -17.73
CA GLN A 61 20.34 15.21 -18.97
C GLN A 61 20.90 16.07 -20.11
N GLY A 62 21.46 17.25 -19.79
CA GLY A 62 22.13 18.12 -20.76
C GLY A 62 21.25 18.56 -21.92
N GLY A 63 21.87 18.73 -23.10
CA GLY A 63 21.21 19.21 -24.33
C GLY A 63 20.60 18.13 -25.22
N GLY A 64 20.40 16.91 -24.71
CA GLY A 64 19.81 15.81 -25.48
C GLY A 64 18.32 16.03 -25.78
N PRO A 65 17.73 15.26 -26.72
CA PRO A 65 16.29 15.27 -26.98
C PRO A 65 15.49 15.03 -25.70
N HIS A 66 14.32 15.64 -25.64
CA HIS A 66 13.38 15.57 -24.52
C HIS A 66 12.01 15.08 -25.00
N TYR A 67 11.98 14.31 -26.10
CA TYR A 67 10.77 13.81 -26.75
C TYR A 67 11.00 12.42 -27.35
N TYR A 68 9.89 11.70 -27.58
CA TYR A 68 9.84 10.42 -28.28
C TYR A 68 8.54 10.32 -29.10
N PRO A 69 8.56 9.72 -30.30
CA PRO A 69 9.73 9.14 -30.98
C PRO A 69 10.72 10.21 -31.47
N ASN A 70 12.00 9.86 -31.60
CA ASN A 70 13.06 10.74 -32.11
C ASN A 70 13.98 9.98 -33.07
N ASN A 71 14.74 10.71 -33.89
CA ASN A 71 15.64 10.14 -34.90
C ASN A 71 17.03 9.75 -34.35
N GLN A 72 17.24 9.86 -33.04
CA GLN A 72 18.51 9.54 -32.38
C GLN A 72 18.51 8.15 -31.73
N GLY A 73 17.38 7.44 -31.78
CA GLY A 73 17.25 6.08 -31.22
C GLY A 73 17.37 6.04 -29.70
N ILE A 74 17.11 7.16 -29.01
CA ILE A 74 17.12 7.24 -27.56
C ILE A 74 15.69 7.11 -27.02
N TYR A 75 15.57 6.57 -25.80
CA TYR A 75 14.30 6.34 -25.09
C TYR A 75 13.39 5.26 -25.70
N GLU A 76 13.98 4.31 -26.43
CA GLU A 76 13.22 3.18 -26.98
C GLU A 76 12.57 2.33 -25.88
N SER A 77 11.37 1.84 -26.19
CA SER A 77 10.65 0.91 -25.32
C SER A 77 11.35 -0.45 -25.26
N GLN A 78 11.23 -1.14 -24.12
CA GLN A 78 11.72 -2.50 -23.92
C GLN A 78 10.55 -3.50 -23.93
N PRO A 79 10.05 -3.92 -25.11
CA PRO A 79 8.88 -4.80 -25.24
C PRO A 79 9.05 -6.17 -24.57
N GLU A 80 10.28 -6.63 -24.37
CA GLU A 80 10.64 -7.85 -23.64
C GLU A 80 10.21 -7.84 -22.17
N HIS A 81 9.92 -6.67 -21.61
CA HIS A 81 9.42 -6.50 -20.24
C HIS A 81 7.91 -6.24 -20.17
N LYS A 82 7.20 -6.34 -21.30
CA LYS A 82 5.76 -6.16 -21.36
C LYS A 82 5.05 -7.22 -20.51
N LYS A 83 4.12 -6.77 -19.68
CA LYS A 83 3.31 -7.63 -18.82
C LYS A 83 2.35 -8.48 -19.66
N PRO A 84 2.08 -9.74 -19.25
CA PRO A 84 1.00 -10.52 -19.85
C PRO A 84 -0.36 -9.84 -19.59
N PRO A 85 -1.37 -10.09 -20.43
CA PRO A 85 -2.71 -9.57 -20.20
C PRO A 85 -3.29 -10.14 -18.91
N PHE A 86 -4.03 -9.31 -18.16
CA PHE A 86 -4.79 -9.71 -16.99
C PHE A 86 -6.28 -9.81 -17.37
N PRO A 87 -6.89 -11.01 -17.38
CA PRO A 87 -8.31 -11.15 -17.67
C PRO A 87 -9.17 -10.43 -16.63
N THR A 88 -10.23 -9.77 -17.09
CA THR A 88 -11.22 -9.10 -16.23
C THR A 88 -12.62 -9.52 -16.67
N ASP A 89 -13.54 -9.57 -15.72
CA ASP A 89 -14.95 -9.89 -15.94
C ASP A 89 -15.82 -8.90 -15.16
N GLY A 90 -17.02 -8.62 -15.70
CA GLY A 90 -17.93 -7.61 -15.15
C GLY A 90 -17.65 -6.18 -15.60
N ASP A 91 -18.43 -5.26 -15.03
CA ASP A 91 -18.45 -3.84 -15.38
C ASP A 91 -17.46 -3.03 -14.52
N GLY A 92 -17.04 -1.87 -15.02
CA GLY A 92 -16.32 -0.89 -14.21
C GLY A 92 -17.26 -0.21 -13.21
N TYR A 93 -17.47 -0.81 -12.04
CA TYR A 93 -18.45 -0.34 -11.04
C TYR A 93 -17.90 -0.34 -9.60
N GLU A 94 -18.57 0.41 -8.72
CA GLU A 94 -18.26 0.48 -7.28
C GLU A 94 -18.86 -0.69 -6.49
N TYR A 95 -18.38 -1.90 -6.76
CA TYR A 95 -18.86 -3.10 -6.08
C TYR A 95 -18.71 -3.04 -4.55
N ASN A 96 -19.82 -3.30 -3.85
CA ASN A 96 -19.88 -3.36 -2.39
C ASN A 96 -19.19 -4.64 -1.87
N TYR A 97 -18.05 -4.47 -1.19
CA TYR A 97 -17.27 -5.59 -0.68
C TYR A 97 -18.03 -6.43 0.35
N ARG A 98 -18.99 -5.86 1.09
CA ARG A 98 -19.79 -6.61 2.08
C ARG A 98 -20.76 -7.61 1.46
N GLN A 99 -21.07 -7.45 0.17
CA GLN A 99 -21.87 -8.41 -0.59
C GLN A 99 -21.00 -9.53 -1.18
N ASP A 100 -19.70 -9.28 -1.31
CA ASP A 100 -18.70 -10.20 -1.83
C ASP A 100 -18.17 -11.12 -0.72
N ASP A 101 -17.83 -10.55 0.44
CA ASP A 101 -17.34 -11.28 1.62
C ASP A 101 -17.84 -10.63 2.93
N ASP A 102 -18.49 -11.45 3.77
CA ASP A 102 -18.95 -11.10 5.11
C ASP A 102 -18.31 -11.93 6.25
N ASN A 103 -17.28 -12.71 5.94
CA ASN A 103 -16.58 -13.60 6.86
C ASN A 103 -15.52 -12.87 7.71
N TYR A 104 -15.99 -11.91 8.51
CA TYR A 104 -15.11 -11.03 9.28
C TYR A 104 -14.49 -11.67 10.53
N PHE A 105 -15.08 -12.76 11.04
CA PHE A 105 -14.86 -13.21 12.42
C PHE A 105 -14.12 -14.56 12.51
N GLU A 106 -14.07 -15.34 11.43
CA GLU A 106 -13.43 -16.67 11.45
C GLU A 106 -11.91 -16.57 11.72
N GLN A 107 -11.19 -15.74 10.96
CA GLN A 107 -9.73 -15.63 11.11
C GLN A 107 -9.33 -15.05 12.47
N PRO A 108 -9.94 -13.95 12.97
CA PRO A 108 -9.66 -13.45 14.32
C PRO A 108 -9.96 -14.49 15.41
N GLY A 109 -11.05 -15.25 15.30
CA GLY A 109 -11.39 -16.30 16.26
C GLY A 109 -10.38 -17.45 16.27
N LYS A 110 -9.91 -17.87 15.08
CA LYS A 110 -8.82 -18.85 14.96
C LYS A 110 -7.54 -18.33 15.61
N LEU A 111 -7.15 -17.07 15.34
CA LEU A 111 -5.94 -16.48 15.93
C LEU A 111 -6.03 -16.41 17.46
N PHE A 112 -7.18 -16.02 18.00
CA PHE A 112 -7.41 -15.96 19.45
C PHE A 112 -7.29 -17.35 20.10
N ARG A 113 -7.85 -18.39 19.49
CA ARG A 113 -7.75 -19.77 20.00
C ARG A 113 -6.32 -20.33 20.00
N LEU A 114 -5.44 -19.81 19.14
CA LEU A 114 -4.03 -20.18 19.11
C LEU A 114 -3.20 -19.49 20.21
N GLN A 115 -3.73 -18.48 20.90
CA GLN A 115 -3.02 -17.79 21.96
C GLN A 115 -2.95 -18.64 23.23
N SER A 116 -1.84 -18.52 23.96
CA SER A 116 -1.72 -19.00 25.34
C SER A 116 -2.59 -18.17 26.28
N GLU A 117 -2.91 -18.71 27.46
CA GLU A 117 -3.77 -18.03 28.45
C GLU A 117 -3.18 -16.68 28.91
N ASP A 118 -1.86 -16.60 29.10
CA ASP A 118 -1.18 -15.34 29.44
C ASP A 118 -1.25 -14.32 28.29
N ALA A 119 -1.24 -14.76 27.03
CA ALA A 119 -1.40 -13.90 25.88
C ALA A 119 -2.83 -13.40 25.74
N LYS A 120 -3.83 -14.24 26.02
CA LYS A 120 -5.24 -13.82 26.07
C LYS A 120 -5.47 -12.75 27.12
N GLU A 121 -4.91 -12.91 28.32
CA GLU A 121 -4.99 -11.90 29.38
C GLU A 121 -4.39 -10.55 28.96
N ARG A 122 -3.24 -10.58 28.28
CA ARG A 122 -2.64 -9.36 27.70
C ARG A 122 -3.53 -8.73 26.64
N ILE A 123 -4.17 -9.52 25.78
CA ILE A 123 -5.12 -9.00 24.78
C ILE A 123 -6.25 -8.27 25.49
N PHE A 124 -6.88 -8.89 26.49
CA PHE A 124 -7.98 -8.28 27.24
C PHE A 124 -7.55 -6.96 27.90
N THR A 125 -6.43 -6.99 28.63
CA THR A 125 -5.89 -5.82 29.34
C THR A 125 -5.55 -4.68 28.38
N ASN A 126 -4.86 -4.98 27.28
CA ASN A 126 -4.48 -3.97 26.28
C ASN A 126 -5.72 -3.35 25.62
N THR A 127 -6.72 -4.18 25.27
CA THR A 127 -7.97 -3.70 24.69
C THR A 127 -8.75 -2.83 25.67
N ALA A 128 -8.86 -3.23 26.93
CA ALA A 128 -9.55 -2.45 27.95
C ALA A 128 -8.87 -1.08 28.18
N ASN A 129 -7.55 -1.06 28.29
CA ASN A 129 -6.76 0.17 28.45
C ASN A 129 -6.90 1.10 27.24
N ALA A 130 -6.85 0.57 26.01
CA ALA A 130 -7.01 1.36 24.80
C ALA A 130 -8.44 1.91 24.61
N MET A 131 -9.43 1.30 25.28
CA MET A 131 -10.83 1.72 25.26
C MET A 131 -11.18 2.66 26.41
N ASP A 132 -10.23 3.07 27.25
CA ASP A 132 -10.52 4.03 28.31
C ASP A 132 -11.01 5.37 27.74
N GLY A 133 -11.98 6.00 28.40
CA GLY A 133 -12.63 7.23 27.92
C GLY A 133 -13.55 7.08 26.69
N VAL A 134 -13.60 5.91 26.04
CA VAL A 134 -14.51 5.64 24.91
C VAL A 134 -15.96 5.46 25.39
N SER A 135 -16.93 5.93 24.60
CA SER A 135 -18.35 5.84 24.91
C SER A 135 -18.83 4.38 25.07
N LYS A 136 -19.85 4.19 25.92
CA LYS A 136 -20.37 2.85 26.24
C LYS A 136 -20.89 2.12 25.00
N ASP A 137 -21.51 2.82 24.05
CA ASP A 137 -22.04 2.21 22.83
C ASP A 137 -20.93 1.65 21.93
N VAL A 138 -19.80 2.33 21.83
CA VAL A 138 -18.63 1.87 21.06
C VAL A 138 -17.96 0.68 21.75
N LYS A 139 -17.80 0.73 23.08
CA LYS A 139 -17.31 -0.41 23.88
C LYS A 139 -18.16 -1.66 23.66
N VAL A 140 -19.49 -1.52 23.79
CA VAL A 140 -20.45 -2.62 23.57
C VAL A 140 -20.38 -3.13 22.12
N ARG A 141 -20.18 -2.25 21.12
CA ARG A 141 -20.00 -2.66 19.73
C ARG A 141 -18.75 -3.50 19.54
N HIS A 142 -17.62 -3.10 20.12
CA HIS A 142 -16.37 -3.85 20.06
C HIS A 142 -16.50 -5.23 20.72
N ILE A 143 -17.05 -5.27 21.95
CA ILE A 143 -17.32 -6.52 22.69
C ILE A 143 -18.18 -7.48 21.84
N ARG A 144 -19.23 -6.97 21.19
CA ARG A 144 -20.07 -7.80 20.28
C ARG A 144 -19.27 -8.37 19.11
N HIS A 145 -18.31 -7.64 18.56
CA HIS A 145 -17.45 -8.15 17.48
C HIS A 145 -16.48 -9.22 18.00
N CYS A 146 -15.86 -9.00 19.16
CA CYS A 146 -15.02 -10.01 19.81
C CYS A 146 -15.81 -11.29 20.10
N TYR A 147 -17.03 -11.15 20.63
CA TYR A 147 -17.91 -12.30 20.90
C TYR A 147 -18.29 -13.08 19.63
N LYS A 148 -18.49 -12.40 18.49
CA LYS A 148 -18.72 -13.06 17.20
C LYS A 148 -17.50 -13.83 16.69
N ALA A 149 -16.29 -13.40 17.04
CA ALA A 149 -15.05 -14.10 16.72
C ALA A 149 -14.83 -15.33 17.62
N ASP A 150 -14.98 -15.15 18.92
CA ASP A 150 -14.99 -16.24 19.90
C ASP A 150 -15.73 -15.79 21.18
N PRO A 151 -16.64 -16.61 21.75
CA PRO A 151 -17.37 -16.24 22.96
C PRO A 151 -16.46 -15.89 24.15
N GLU A 152 -15.35 -16.60 24.33
CA GLU A 152 -14.41 -16.33 25.42
C GLU A 152 -13.62 -15.03 25.19
N TYR A 153 -13.37 -14.68 23.92
CA TYR A 153 -12.78 -13.38 23.60
C TYR A 153 -13.73 -12.24 23.97
N GLY A 154 -15.01 -12.35 23.60
CA GLY A 154 -16.00 -11.34 23.95
C GLY A 154 -16.18 -11.17 25.46
N LYS A 155 -16.19 -12.27 26.23
CA LYS A 155 -16.30 -12.23 27.69
C LYS A 155 -15.06 -11.65 28.35
N GLY A 156 -13.87 -11.99 27.89
CA GLY A 156 -12.62 -11.49 28.47
C GLY A 156 -12.42 -9.98 28.27
N VAL A 157 -12.96 -9.40 27.20
CA VAL A 157 -12.89 -7.96 26.92
C VAL A 157 -13.98 -7.14 27.66
N ALA A 158 -15.08 -7.79 28.09
CA ALA A 158 -16.26 -7.12 28.65
C ALA A 158 -16.10 -6.76 30.14
#